data_AF-A0A9D0BXM8-F1
#
_entry.id   AF-A0A9D0BXM8-F1
#
_cell.length_a   1.000
_cell.length_b   1.000
_cell.length_c   1.000
_cell.angle_alpha   90.00
_cell.angle_beta   90.00
_cell.angle_gamma   90.00
#
_symmetry.space_group_name_H-M   'P 1'
#
loop_
_entity.id
_entity.type
_entity.pdbx_description
1 polymer ?
#
loop_
_entity_poly.entity_id
_entity_poly.type
_entity_poly.pdbx_seq_one_letter_code
_entity_poly.pdbx_strand_id
1 'polypeptide(L)' 'MLTDTHAHLHFDQFRDDLPEVIQRARETGVRRILTLG' A
#
# COMPACT_ATOMS: atom_id res chain seq x y z
N MET A 1 -0.39 -15.60 -1.64
CA MET A 1 0.16 -14.40 -0.98
C MET A 1 0.61 -13.45 -2.07
N LEU A 2 0.03 -12.25 -2.14
CA LEU A 2 0.41 -11.26 -3.15
C LEU A 2 1.45 -10.29 -2.59
N THR A 3 2.44 -9.97 -3.42
CA THR A 3 3.46 -8.95 -3.13
C THR A 3 3.35 -7.88 -4.19
N ASP A 4 3.08 -6.65 -3.77
CA ASP A 4 3.26 -5.48 -4.61
C ASP A 4 4.73 -5.09 -4.58
N THR A 5 5.39 -5.22 -5.72
CA THR A 5 6.83 -4.97 -5.86
C THR A 5 7.16 -3.50 -6.13
N HIS A 6 6.17 -2.66 -6.44
CA HIS A 6 6.39 -1.26 -6.79
C HIS A 6 5.17 -0.40 -6.47
N ALA A 7 5.27 0.42 -5.43
CA ALA A 7 4.30 1.45 -5.10
C ALA A 7 4.98 2.78 -4.71
N HIS A 8 4.23 3.88 -4.74
CA HIS A 8 4.66 5.19 -4.25
C HIS A 8 3.73 5.67 -3.14
N LEU A 9 3.66 4.91 -2.03
CA LEU A 9 2.77 5.21 -0.90
C LEU A 9 3.23 6.43 -0.07
N HIS A 10 4.41 6.98 -0.36
CA HIS A 10 4.96 8.15 0.30
C HIS A 10 4.46 9.48 -0.31
N PHE A 11 3.70 9.45 -1.41
CA PHE A 11 3.14 10.66 -2.03
C PHE A 11 2.06 11.29 -1.15
N ASP A 12 2.01 12.63 -1.17
CA ASP A 12 1.08 13.42 -0.35
C ASP A 12 -0.40 13.07 -0.54
N GLN A 13 -0.77 12.56 -1.72
CA GLN A 13 -2.12 12.11 -2.04
C GLN A 13 -2.63 10.97 -1.12
N PHE A 14 -1.74 10.22 -0.49
CA PHE A 14 -2.10 9.12 0.42
C PHE A 14 -2.06 9.52 1.90
N ARG A 15 -1.69 10.76 2.23
CA ARG A 15 -1.40 11.17 3.62
C ARG A 15 -2.59 10.97 4.56
N ASP A 16 -3.79 11.24 4.06
CA ASP A 16 -5.00 11.23 4.87
C ASP A 16 -5.68 9.85 4.92
N ASP A 17 -5.42 8.96 3.95
CA ASP A 17 -6.13 7.69 3.77
C ASP A 17 -5.22 6.44 3.74
N LEU A 18 -3.90 6.60 3.96
CA LEU A 18 -2.94 5.49 3.96
C LEU A 18 -3.37 4.31 4.84
N PRO A 19 -3.90 4.49 6.07
CA PRO A 19 -4.40 3.36 6.87
C PRO A 19 -5.50 2.55 6.18
N GLU A 20 -6.45 3.22 5.51
CA GLU A 20 -7.55 2.56 4.79
C GLU A 20 -7.03 1.84 3.54
N VAL A 21 -6.09 2.45 2.79
CA VAL A 21 -5.43 1.82 1.64
C VAL A 21 -4.73 0.52 2.06
N ILE A 22 -3.98 0.54 3.17
CA ILE A 22 -3.29 -0.65 3.70
C ILE A 22 -4.28 -1.71 4.17
N GLN A 23 -5.39 -1.31 4.80
CA GLN A 23 -6.44 -2.24 5.21
C GLN A 23 -7.04 -2.96 4.00
N ARG A 24 -7.48 -2.21 2.97
CA ARG A 24 -8.05 -2.77 1.74
C ARG A 24 -7.07 -3.71 1.05
N ALA A 25 -5.78 -3.35 0.98
CA ALA A 25 -4.74 -4.21 0.42
C ALA A 25 -4.63 -5.55 1.18
N ARG A 26 -4.74 -5.53 2.51
CA ARG A 26 -4.72 -6.76 3.33
C ARG A 26 -5.94 -7.63 3.10
N GLU A 27 -7.12 -7.04 2.92
CA GLU A 27 -8.37 -7.75 2.66
C GLU A 27 -8.36 -8.47 1.30
N THR A 28 -7.68 -7.92 0.30
CA THR A 28 -7.51 -8.54 -1.02
C THR A 28 -6.35 -9.54 -1.11
N GLY A 29 -5.61 -9.75 -0.02
CA GLY A 29 -4.54 -10.74 0.06
C GLY A 29 -3.14 -10.23 -0.30
N VAL A 30 -2.96 -8.92 -0.45
CA VAL A 30 -1.64 -8.27 -0.49
C VAL A 30 -1.04 -8.32 0.91
N ARG A 31 0.16 -8.91 1.03
CA ARG A 31 0.85 -9.10 2.31
C ARG A 31 2.16 -8.35 2.42
N ARG A 32 2.69 -7.89 1.29
CA ARG A 32 3.92 -7.10 1.22
C ARG A 32 3.78 -6.05 0.13
N ILE A 33 4.18 -4.83 0.45
CA ILE A 33 4.21 -3.70 -0.49
C ILE A 33 5.60 -3.09 -0.39
N LEU A 34 6.30 -2.96 -1.52
CA LEU A 34 7.57 -2.26 -1.61
C LEU A 34 7.30 -0.83 -2.09
N THR A 35 7.45 0.14 -1.19
CA THR A 35 7.36 1.55 -1.55
C THR A 35 8.73 2.06 -2.00
N LEU A 36 8.78 2.68 -3.17
CA LEU A 36 9.98 3.33 -3.71
C LEU A 36 9.84 4.84 -3.50
N GLY A 37 10.91 5.46 -3.02
CA GLY A 37 11.06 6.91 -2.84
C GLY A 37 11.82 7.55 -3.98
#